data_AF-A0A955P0B6-F1
#
_entry.id   AF-A0A955P0B6-F1
#
_cell.length_a   1.000
_cell.length_b   1.000
_cell.length_c   1.000
_cell.angle_alpha   90.00
_cell.angle_beta   90.00
_cell.angle_gamma   90.00
#
_symmetry.space_group_name_H-M   'P 1'
#
loop_
_entity.id
_entity.type
_entity.pdbx_description
1 polymer ?
#
loop_
_entity_poly.entity_id
_entity_poly.type
_entity_poly.pdbx_seq_one_letter_code
_entity_poly.pdbx_strand_id
1 'polypeptide(L)'
;MVVWLWVGFVMLILFLLALDLGVFHRKDHAFGVGEALAWTAFWVALALAFNVSVYHIYENHWLGVGLEVGHELSGWDAALQFFTGYVVEKSLSLDNIFVIALIFSYFGVPLQYQHRVLFWGILGALVLRGVMIGLGAVLIHRFDWVVYVFGVLLIVTAAKLLVARHDNLKPDSNPMVKLVRRYYPVTEDFHEAKFFVRDSGKTAVTPLFLALAAVESSDVVFAIDSIPAIFAITRDPFLVFTSNVFAILGLRSLYFALAALMERFRYLKMSMVFLLAYVGVKMLLSHHYPIPTPVSLAFIFGILSVGILASAIGAKRDTAKLVSPVSADLESLGAITFKQAKKVVVLIVGSTLIVFGVAMLVLPGPGALVLFGGLTVLATEFVWARRWLRRAKKQGVYVARFFRK
;
A
#
# COMPACT_ATOMS: atom_id res chain seq x y z
N MET A 1 -0.24 -4.29 -31.82
CA MET A 1 -0.49 -2.83 -31.77
C MET A 1 -0.37 -2.28 -30.35
N VAL A 2 -0.66 -3.08 -29.32
CA VAL A 2 -0.47 -2.78 -27.89
C VAL A 2 0.90 -2.22 -27.52
N VAL A 3 1.99 -2.63 -28.19
CA VAL A 3 3.35 -2.08 -27.96
C VAL A 3 3.40 -0.56 -28.10
N TRP A 4 2.63 0.03 -29.02
CA TRP A 4 2.59 1.49 -29.19
C TRP A 4 1.95 2.22 -28.01
N LEU A 5 1.00 1.58 -27.31
CA LEU A 5 0.44 2.11 -26.08
C LEU A 5 1.50 2.16 -24.97
N TRP A 6 2.30 1.11 -24.83
CA TRP A 6 3.44 1.06 -23.90
C TRP A 6 4.47 2.13 -24.21
N VAL A 7 4.86 2.29 -25.49
CA VAL A 7 5.79 3.34 -25.91
C VAL A 7 5.23 4.72 -25.60
N GLY A 8 3.96 4.98 -25.94
CA GLY A 8 3.30 6.25 -25.64
C GLY A 8 3.24 6.55 -24.14
N PHE A 9 2.95 5.53 -23.32
CA PHE A 9 2.94 5.67 -21.87
C PHE A 9 4.35 5.94 -21.31
N VAL A 10 5.36 5.19 -21.72
CA VAL A 10 6.75 5.43 -21.28
C VAL A 10 7.21 6.83 -21.66
N MET A 11 6.89 7.29 -22.88
CA MET A 11 7.17 8.66 -23.30
C MET A 11 6.47 9.71 -22.43
N LEU A 12 5.19 9.49 -22.08
CA LEU A 12 4.46 10.34 -21.14
C LEU A 12 5.17 10.38 -19.77
N ILE A 13 5.60 9.23 -19.25
CA ILE A 13 6.28 9.16 -17.95
C ILE A 13 7.63 9.87 -17.99
N LEU A 14 8.45 9.65 -19.03
CA LEU A 14 9.71 10.36 -19.20
C LEU A 14 9.50 11.87 -19.31
N PHE A 15 8.45 12.30 -20.01
CA PHE A 15 8.05 13.71 -20.09
C PHE A 15 7.64 14.28 -18.73
N LEU A 16 6.79 13.57 -17.98
CA LEU A 16 6.36 14.00 -16.64
C LEU A 16 7.53 14.06 -15.66
N LEU A 17 8.45 13.09 -15.70
CA LEU A 17 9.68 13.10 -14.91
C LEU A 17 10.58 14.27 -15.31
N ALA A 18 10.72 14.54 -16.62
CA ALA A 18 11.49 15.67 -17.12
C ALA A 18 10.90 17.03 -16.68
N LEU A 19 9.57 17.18 -16.67
CA LEU A 19 8.90 18.37 -16.14
C LEU A 19 9.12 18.51 -14.62
N ASP A 20 8.95 17.41 -13.90
CA ASP A 20 9.15 17.33 -12.45
C ASP A 20 10.59 17.73 -12.05
N LEU A 21 11.59 17.40 -12.86
CA LEU A 21 12.99 17.76 -12.65
C LEU A 21 13.36 19.16 -13.15
N GLY A 22 12.99 19.46 -14.40
CA GLY A 22 13.52 20.60 -15.14
C GLY A 22 12.79 21.90 -14.88
N VAL A 23 11.49 21.83 -14.58
CA VAL A 23 10.61 23.01 -14.47
C VAL A 23 10.18 23.26 -13.03
N PHE A 24 9.75 22.21 -12.32
CA PHE A 24 9.09 22.39 -11.03
C PHE A 24 10.03 22.49 -9.82
N HIS A 25 11.25 21.93 -9.90
CA HIS A 25 12.11 21.76 -8.71
C HIS A 25 13.55 22.26 -8.92
N ARG A 26 13.73 23.30 -9.75
CA ARG A 26 15.06 23.81 -10.13
C ARG A 26 15.79 24.60 -9.02
N LYS A 27 15.13 24.89 -7.89
CA LYS A 27 15.71 25.61 -6.75
C LYS A 27 15.44 24.83 -5.47
N ASP A 28 16.52 24.54 -4.72
CA ASP A 28 16.51 23.83 -3.44
C ASP A 28 15.87 24.68 -2.33
N HIS A 29 14.55 24.85 -2.34
CA HIS A 29 13.80 25.42 -1.22
C HIS A 29 13.10 24.32 -0.43
N ALA A 30 13.16 24.42 0.90
CA ALA A 30 12.38 23.54 1.77
C ALA A 30 10.89 23.82 1.55
N PHE A 31 10.18 22.86 0.94
CA PHE A 31 8.76 22.98 0.64
C PHE A 31 7.95 23.21 1.91
N GLY A 32 7.11 24.25 1.90
CA GLY A 32 6.04 24.38 2.90
C GLY A 32 5.02 23.26 2.73
N VAL A 33 4.37 22.85 3.82
CA VAL A 33 3.33 21.79 3.80
C VAL A 33 2.24 22.08 2.77
N GLY A 34 1.83 23.35 2.61
CA GLY A 34 0.81 23.74 1.63
C GLY A 34 1.23 23.50 0.17
N GLU A 35 2.48 23.79 -0.17
CA GLU A 35 3.02 23.55 -1.51
C GLU A 35 3.13 22.05 -1.79
N ALA A 36 3.62 21.28 -0.81
CA ALA A 36 3.71 19.82 -0.90
C ALA A 36 2.33 19.15 -1.07
N LEU A 37 1.28 19.67 -0.41
CA LEU A 37 -0.10 19.23 -0.59
C LEU A 37 -0.65 19.61 -1.97
N ALA A 38 -0.38 20.82 -2.48
CA ALA A 38 -0.79 21.22 -3.82
C ALA A 38 -0.18 20.32 -4.90
N TRP A 39 1.12 20.01 -4.79
CA TRP A 39 1.79 19.05 -5.66
C TRP A 39 1.18 17.66 -5.55
N THR A 40 0.90 17.20 -4.35
CA THR A 40 0.24 15.90 -4.14
C THR A 40 -1.15 15.88 -4.80
N ALA A 41 -1.94 16.95 -4.68
CA ALA A 41 -3.23 17.07 -5.33
C ALA A 41 -3.12 17.08 -6.86
N PHE A 42 -2.10 17.74 -7.42
CA PHE A 42 -1.81 17.73 -8.85
C PHE A 42 -1.54 16.29 -9.35
N TRP A 43 -0.67 15.53 -8.67
CA TRP A 43 -0.37 14.15 -9.05
C TRP A 43 -1.59 13.23 -8.94
N VAL A 44 -2.43 13.41 -7.90
CA VAL A 44 -3.70 12.68 -7.77
C VAL A 44 -4.65 13.03 -8.91
N ALA A 45 -4.82 14.31 -9.25
CA ALA A 45 -5.67 14.75 -10.35
C ALA A 45 -5.20 14.18 -11.69
N LEU A 46 -3.88 14.13 -11.92
CA LEU A 46 -3.29 13.54 -13.11
C LEU A 46 -3.58 12.03 -13.20
N ALA A 47 -3.47 11.30 -12.08
CA ALA A 47 -3.83 9.88 -12.02
C ALA A 47 -5.33 9.65 -12.31
N LEU A 48 -6.21 10.52 -11.81
CA LEU A 48 -7.64 10.46 -12.09
C LEU A 48 -7.97 10.80 -13.56
N ALA A 49 -7.28 11.77 -14.15
CA ALA A 49 -7.41 12.08 -15.57
C ALA A 49 -6.93 10.92 -16.45
N PHE A 50 -5.84 10.26 -16.05
CA PHE A 50 -5.40 9.04 -16.70
C PHE A 50 -6.41 7.89 -16.52
N ASN A 51 -7.08 7.78 -15.37
CA ASN A 51 -8.14 6.79 -15.17
C ASN A 51 -9.31 6.98 -16.15
N VAL A 52 -9.70 8.23 -16.42
CA VAL A 52 -10.69 8.54 -17.48
C VAL A 52 -10.15 8.15 -18.86
N SER A 53 -8.86 8.35 -19.11
CA SER A 53 -8.22 7.90 -20.35
C SER A 53 -8.24 6.38 -20.47
N VAL A 54 -7.99 5.63 -19.38
CA VAL A 54 -8.10 4.17 -19.32
C VAL A 54 -9.50 3.72 -19.70
N TYR A 55 -10.54 4.36 -19.15
CA TYR A 55 -11.93 4.08 -19.55
C TYR A 55 -12.11 4.16 -21.07
N HIS A 56 -11.69 5.28 -21.69
CA HIS A 56 -11.85 5.47 -23.13
C HIS A 56 -10.97 4.56 -23.98
N ILE A 57 -9.75 4.24 -23.53
CA ILE A 57 -8.82 3.35 -24.24
C ILE A 57 -9.39 1.94 -24.30
N TYR A 58 -9.92 1.43 -23.19
CA TYR A 58 -10.45 0.07 -23.10
C TYR A 58 -11.85 -0.04 -23.72
N GLU A 59 -12.74 0.93 -23.51
CA GLU A 59 -14.08 0.92 -24.11
C GLU A 59 -14.02 0.90 -25.65
N ASN A 60 -13.14 1.71 -26.24
CA ASN A 60 -12.97 1.79 -27.68
C ASN A 60 -11.94 0.78 -28.23
N HIS A 61 -11.39 -0.10 -27.39
CA HIS A 61 -10.38 -1.09 -27.74
C HIS A 61 -9.21 -0.49 -28.55
N TRP A 62 -8.77 0.71 -28.16
CA TRP A 62 -7.71 1.43 -28.86
C TRP A 62 -6.45 0.56 -28.97
N LEU A 63 -5.88 0.47 -30.17
CA LEU A 63 -4.68 -0.33 -30.45
C LEU A 63 -4.79 -1.82 -30.07
N GLY A 64 -6.03 -2.35 -29.98
CA GLY A 64 -6.32 -3.75 -29.64
C GLY A 64 -6.28 -4.07 -28.14
N VAL A 65 -6.24 -3.06 -27.28
CA VAL A 65 -6.16 -3.20 -25.82
C VAL A 65 -7.50 -3.71 -25.27
N GLY A 66 -7.46 -4.58 -24.26
CA GLY A 66 -8.65 -5.22 -23.68
C GLY A 66 -9.07 -6.54 -24.34
N LEU A 67 -8.51 -6.89 -25.51
CA LEU A 67 -8.83 -8.13 -26.25
C LEU A 67 -7.89 -9.31 -25.93
N GLU A 68 -6.70 -9.04 -25.39
CA GLU A 68 -5.63 -10.03 -25.21
C GLU A 68 -5.63 -10.69 -23.81
N VAL A 69 -6.46 -10.24 -22.87
CA VAL A 69 -6.43 -10.64 -21.44
C VAL A 69 -7.43 -11.78 -21.13
N GLY A 70 -7.71 -12.63 -22.10
CA GLY A 70 -8.57 -13.83 -21.95
C GLY A 70 -10.08 -13.58 -21.96
N HIS A 71 -10.53 -12.38 -21.56
CA HIS A 71 -11.91 -11.89 -21.70
C HIS A 71 -11.89 -10.40 -22.08
N GLU A 72 -12.92 -9.93 -22.80
CA GLU A 72 -13.07 -8.51 -23.11
C GLU A 72 -13.24 -7.72 -21.80
N LEU A 73 -12.32 -6.78 -21.55
CA LEU A 73 -12.38 -5.89 -20.39
C LEU A 73 -13.17 -4.63 -20.79
N SER A 74 -14.32 -4.40 -20.15
CA SER A 74 -15.07 -3.15 -20.37
C SER A 74 -14.26 -1.93 -19.92
N GLY A 75 -14.51 -0.75 -20.50
CA GLY A 75 -13.84 0.48 -20.06
C GLY A 75 -14.09 0.78 -18.59
N TRP A 76 -15.29 0.48 -18.09
CA TRP A 76 -15.64 0.62 -16.69
C TRP A 76 -14.82 -0.30 -15.78
N ASP A 77 -14.70 -1.57 -16.13
CA ASP A 77 -13.92 -2.53 -15.35
C ASP A 77 -12.43 -2.19 -15.35
N ALA A 78 -11.89 -1.77 -16.50
CA ALA A 78 -10.50 -1.33 -16.63
C ALA A 78 -10.21 -0.10 -15.75
N ALA A 79 -11.07 0.92 -15.80
CA ALA A 79 -10.92 2.11 -14.97
C ALA A 79 -11.07 1.80 -13.48
N LEU A 80 -12.00 0.92 -13.12
CA LEU A 80 -12.18 0.50 -11.74
C LEU A 80 -10.97 -0.29 -11.23
N GLN A 81 -10.41 -1.18 -12.05
CA GLN A 81 -9.20 -1.94 -11.74
C GLN A 81 -7.97 -1.03 -11.62
N PHE A 82 -7.77 -0.09 -12.56
CA PHE A 82 -6.73 0.92 -12.47
C PHE A 82 -6.84 1.72 -11.18
N PHE A 83 -8.02 2.26 -10.89
CA PHE A 83 -8.23 3.10 -9.71
C PHE A 83 -8.06 2.33 -8.40
N THR A 84 -8.58 1.10 -8.33
CA THR A 84 -8.37 0.22 -7.17
C THR A 84 -6.90 -0.09 -6.98
N GLY A 85 -6.20 -0.39 -8.08
CA GLY A 85 -4.77 -0.64 -8.09
C GLY A 85 -3.96 0.56 -7.62
N TYR A 86 -4.29 1.74 -8.15
CA TYR A 86 -3.68 3.01 -7.77
C TYR A 86 -3.87 3.27 -6.27
N VAL A 87 -5.07 3.07 -5.72
CA VAL A 87 -5.33 3.27 -4.28
C VAL A 87 -4.55 2.28 -3.42
N VAL A 88 -4.47 1.01 -3.81
CA VAL A 88 -3.67 0.01 -3.09
C VAL A 88 -2.20 0.36 -3.11
N GLU A 89 -1.63 0.63 -4.28
CA GLU A 89 -0.21 1.00 -4.42
C GLU A 89 0.10 2.33 -3.71
N LYS A 90 -0.79 3.33 -3.81
CA LYS A 90 -0.63 4.61 -3.11
C LYS A 90 -0.64 4.41 -1.60
N SER A 91 -1.45 3.49 -1.10
CA SER A 91 -1.51 3.17 0.34
C SER A 91 -0.27 2.43 0.82
N LEU A 92 0.19 1.43 0.06
CA LEU A 92 1.37 0.66 0.41
C LEU A 92 2.65 1.49 0.33
N SER A 93 2.74 2.41 -0.64
CA SER A 93 3.88 3.32 -0.79
C SER A 93 4.03 4.35 0.35
N LEU A 94 3.00 4.55 1.20
CA LEU A 94 3.15 5.34 2.43
C LEU A 94 4.13 4.67 3.41
N ASP A 95 4.17 3.33 3.47
CA ASP A 95 5.15 2.60 4.29
C ASP A 95 6.56 2.70 3.74
N ASN A 96 6.68 2.74 2.40
CA ASN A 96 7.94 3.00 1.74
C ASN A 96 8.51 4.37 2.14
N ILE A 97 7.66 5.41 2.24
CA ILE A 97 8.07 6.74 2.74
C ILE A 97 8.63 6.66 4.16
N PHE A 98 8.01 5.88 5.06
CA PHE A 98 8.52 5.72 6.44
C PHE A 98 9.89 5.05 6.47
N VAL A 99 10.10 4.02 5.65
CA VAL A 99 11.41 3.35 5.57
C VAL A 99 12.46 4.25 4.93
N ILE A 100 12.12 5.01 3.89
CA ILE A 100 13.03 6.01 3.30
C ILE A 100 13.46 7.06 4.34
N ALA A 101 12.52 7.58 5.12
CA ALA A 101 12.83 8.55 6.18
C ALA A 101 13.75 7.96 7.26
N LEU A 102 13.52 6.70 7.65
CA LEU A 102 14.40 5.98 8.58
C LEU A 102 15.81 5.79 8.00
N ILE A 103 15.91 5.44 6.71
CA ILE A 103 17.18 5.30 6.00
C ILE A 103 17.93 6.64 5.97
N PHE A 104 17.25 7.75 5.64
CA PHE A 104 17.87 9.07 5.62
C PHE A 104 18.31 9.53 7.01
N SER A 105 17.49 9.28 8.03
CA SER A 105 17.85 9.56 9.42
C SER A 105 19.06 8.73 9.85
N TYR A 106 19.12 7.45 9.47
CA TYR A 106 20.20 6.55 9.81
C TYR A 106 21.54 6.94 9.18
N PHE A 107 21.54 7.26 7.88
CA PHE A 107 22.74 7.71 7.17
C PHE A 107 23.05 9.19 7.37
N GLY A 108 22.22 9.94 8.11
CA GLY A 108 22.39 11.37 8.34
C GLY A 108 22.30 12.22 7.07
N VAL A 109 21.47 11.84 6.10
CA VAL A 109 21.38 12.52 4.79
C VAL A 109 20.79 13.93 4.94
N PRO A 110 21.57 14.99 4.63
CA PRO A 110 21.08 16.36 4.69
C PRO A 110 19.87 16.59 3.78
N LEU A 111 18.91 17.42 4.22
CA LEU A 111 17.63 17.67 3.52
C LEU A 111 17.84 18.08 2.05
N GLN A 112 18.85 18.90 1.78
CA GLN A 112 19.23 19.36 0.43
C GLN A 112 19.63 18.23 -0.54
N TYR A 113 20.13 17.10 -0.03
CA TYR A 113 20.54 15.95 -0.86
C TYR A 113 19.47 14.86 -0.94
N GLN A 114 18.45 14.90 -0.08
CA GLN A 114 17.36 13.89 -0.09
C GLN A 114 16.59 13.90 -1.40
N HIS A 115 16.37 15.08 -2.01
CA HIS A 115 15.71 15.21 -3.31
C HIS A 115 16.40 14.35 -4.39
N ARG A 116 17.73 14.42 -4.45
CA ARG A 116 18.52 13.67 -5.43
C ARG A 116 18.41 12.16 -5.20
N VAL A 117 18.45 11.70 -3.96
CA VAL A 117 18.28 10.28 -3.65
C VAL A 117 16.89 9.80 -3.99
N LEU A 118 15.85 10.57 -3.64
CA LEU A 118 14.46 10.27 -3.99
C LEU A 118 14.25 10.21 -5.49
N PHE A 119 14.88 11.09 -6.26
CA PHE A 119 14.77 11.09 -7.71
C PHE A 119 15.33 9.82 -8.34
N TRP A 120 16.59 9.48 -8.03
CA TRP A 120 17.19 8.24 -8.52
C TRP A 120 16.48 7.02 -7.97
N GLY A 121 15.99 7.09 -6.73
CA GLY A 121 15.13 6.12 -6.06
C GLY A 121 13.85 5.81 -6.85
N ILE A 122 13.14 6.84 -7.32
CA ILE A 122 11.91 6.66 -8.11
C ILE A 122 12.22 6.04 -9.46
N LEU A 123 13.31 6.47 -10.11
CA LEU A 123 13.70 5.94 -11.41
C LEU A 123 14.10 4.46 -11.31
N GLY A 124 14.90 4.09 -10.30
CA GLY A 124 15.28 2.71 -10.06
C GLY A 124 14.09 1.84 -9.67
N ALA A 125 13.24 2.31 -8.76
CA ALA A 125 11.99 1.64 -8.39
C ALA A 125 11.09 1.39 -9.61
N LEU A 126 10.93 2.37 -10.51
CA LEU A 126 10.13 2.22 -11.73
C LEU A 126 10.64 1.08 -12.62
N VAL A 127 11.96 1.01 -12.82
CA VAL A 127 12.61 -0.03 -13.63
C VAL A 127 12.47 -1.40 -12.96
N LEU A 128 12.83 -1.49 -11.67
CA LEU A 128 12.79 -2.73 -10.91
C LEU A 128 11.37 -3.28 -10.82
N ARG A 129 10.38 -2.43 -10.54
CA ARG A 129 8.97 -2.82 -10.55
C ARG A 129 8.50 -3.22 -11.93
N GLY A 130 8.89 -2.51 -12.99
CA GLY A 130 8.59 -2.92 -14.37
C GLY A 130 9.07 -4.34 -14.66
N VAL A 131 10.30 -4.67 -14.25
CA VAL A 131 10.85 -6.03 -14.38
C VAL A 131 10.07 -7.03 -13.55
N MET A 132 9.82 -6.76 -12.27
CA MET A 132 9.10 -7.69 -11.38
C MET A 132 7.64 -7.89 -11.79
N ILE A 133 6.95 -6.85 -12.27
CA ILE A 133 5.59 -6.93 -12.82
C ILE A 133 5.60 -7.79 -14.08
N GLY A 134 6.55 -7.56 -14.99
CA GLY A 134 6.70 -8.40 -16.19
C GLY A 134 6.91 -9.87 -15.85
N LEU A 135 7.83 -10.16 -14.92
CA LEU A 135 8.07 -11.52 -14.43
C LEU A 135 6.84 -12.13 -13.74
N GLY A 136 6.16 -11.36 -12.89
CA GLY A 136 4.95 -11.78 -12.18
C GLY A 136 3.79 -12.07 -13.13
N ALA A 137 3.62 -11.25 -14.17
CA ALA A 137 2.60 -11.46 -15.21
C ALA A 137 2.84 -12.76 -15.97
N VAL A 138 4.09 -13.00 -16.41
CA VAL A 138 4.47 -14.26 -17.07
C VAL A 138 4.23 -15.46 -16.15
N LEU A 139 4.58 -15.32 -14.86
CA LEU A 139 4.44 -16.39 -13.88
C LEU A 139 2.97 -16.76 -13.63
N ILE A 140 2.09 -15.76 -13.42
CA ILE A 140 0.65 -15.99 -13.22
C ILE A 140 0.01 -16.55 -14.48
N HIS A 141 0.38 -16.04 -15.66
CA HIS A 141 -0.16 -16.53 -16.93
C HIS A 141 0.25 -17.99 -17.20
N ARG A 142 1.44 -18.41 -16.75
CA ARG A 142 1.91 -19.79 -16.95
C ARG A 142 1.43 -20.75 -15.87
N PHE A 143 1.20 -20.26 -14.65
CA PHE A 143 0.92 -21.07 -13.47
C PHE A 143 -0.19 -20.45 -12.61
N ASP A 144 -1.43 -20.89 -12.80
CA ASP A 144 -2.58 -20.36 -12.04
C ASP A 144 -2.46 -20.56 -10.51
N TRP A 145 -1.76 -21.62 -10.06
CA TRP A 145 -1.57 -21.91 -8.64
C TRP A 145 -0.68 -20.89 -7.92
N VAL A 146 0.09 -20.08 -8.65
CA VAL A 146 0.95 -19.03 -8.08
C VAL A 146 0.14 -17.97 -7.34
N VAL A 147 -1.11 -17.76 -7.76
CA VAL A 147 -2.04 -16.86 -7.06
C VAL A 147 -2.23 -17.29 -5.59
N TYR A 148 -2.22 -18.59 -5.29
CA TYR A 148 -2.30 -19.08 -3.91
C TYR A 148 -1.01 -18.83 -3.12
N VAL A 149 0.16 -18.99 -3.75
CA VAL A 149 1.46 -18.68 -3.12
C VAL A 149 1.50 -17.21 -2.74
N PHE A 150 1.12 -16.34 -3.66
CA PHE A 150 0.99 -14.91 -3.45
C PHE A 150 -0.01 -14.60 -2.34
N GLY A 151 -1.17 -15.27 -2.30
CA GLY A 151 -2.12 -15.16 -1.21
C GLY A 151 -1.54 -15.52 0.15
N VAL A 152 -0.86 -16.67 0.27
CA VAL A 152 -0.21 -17.10 1.52
C VAL A 152 0.88 -16.11 1.93
N LEU A 153 1.69 -15.65 0.99
CA LEU A 153 2.75 -14.68 1.24
C LEU A 153 2.19 -13.41 1.88
N LEU A 154 1.11 -12.84 1.33
CA LEU A 154 0.48 -11.64 1.88
C LEU A 154 -0.07 -11.83 3.30
N ILE A 155 -0.66 -13.00 3.58
CA ILE A 155 -1.13 -13.35 4.93
C ILE A 155 0.04 -13.45 5.91
N VAL A 156 1.14 -14.07 5.48
CA VAL A 156 2.35 -14.21 6.30
C VAL A 156 2.97 -12.83 6.57
N THR A 157 3.05 -11.95 5.57
CA THR A 157 3.55 -10.58 5.77
C THR A 157 2.64 -9.80 6.71
N ALA A 158 1.32 -9.85 6.54
CA ALA A 158 0.38 -9.20 7.44
C ALA A 158 0.52 -9.71 8.88
N ALA A 159 0.67 -11.03 9.07
CA ALA A 159 0.88 -11.63 10.38
C ALA A 159 2.22 -11.21 11.00
N LYS A 160 3.30 -11.17 10.20
CA LYS A 160 4.62 -10.68 10.65
C LYS A 160 4.54 -9.23 11.11
N LEU A 161 3.86 -8.37 10.35
CA LEU A 161 3.67 -6.95 10.70
C LEU A 161 2.85 -6.76 12.00
N LEU A 162 1.90 -7.67 12.31
CA LEU A 162 1.17 -7.64 13.58
C LEU A 162 2.01 -8.04 14.79
N VAL A 163 2.91 -9.01 14.61
CA VAL A 163 3.68 -9.63 15.69
C VAL A 163 5.00 -8.88 15.92
N ALA A 164 5.54 -8.23 14.89
CA ALA A 164 6.74 -7.41 14.99
C ALA A 164 6.50 -6.25 15.98
N ARG A 165 6.95 -6.43 17.23
CA ARG A 165 7.28 -5.31 18.10
C ARG A 165 8.41 -4.53 17.42
N HIS A 166 8.41 -3.21 17.55
CA HIS A 166 9.34 -2.30 16.89
C HIS A 166 10.80 -2.54 17.31
N ASP A 167 11.38 -3.65 16.91
CA ASP A 167 12.81 -3.91 17.04
C ASP A 167 13.48 -3.29 15.83
N ASN A 168 14.03 -2.10 16.07
CA ASN A 168 15.05 -1.40 15.33
C ASN A 168 15.50 -2.11 14.03
N LEU A 169 14.86 -1.77 12.90
CA LEU A 169 15.43 -1.99 11.57
C LEU A 169 16.81 -1.30 11.57
N LYS A 170 17.90 -2.06 11.73
CA LYS A 170 19.26 -1.55 11.58
C LYS A 170 19.62 -1.60 10.10
N PRO A 171 19.68 -0.47 9.38
CA PRO A 171 19.96 -0.48 7.94
C PRO A 171 21.35 -1.04 7.59
N ASP A 172 22.29 -1.03 8.55
CA ASP A 172 23.61 -1.69 8.43
C ASP A 172 23.54 -3.22 8.24
N SER A 173 22.40 -3.84 8.54
CA SER A 173 22.18 -5.27 8.27
C SER A 173 21.78 -5.55 6.82
N ASN A 174 21.40 -4.52 6.04
CA ASN A 174 20.87 -4.66 4.70
C ASN A 174 21.92 -5.32 3.77
N PRO A 175 21.60 -6.47 3.14
CA PRO A 175 22.52 -7.22 2.29
C PRO A 175 23.19 -6.37 1.21
N MET A 176 22.45 -5.44 0.60
CA MET A 176 22.98 -4.59 -0.47
C MET A 176 23.98 -3.55 0.05
N VAL A 177 23.73 -2.96 1.23
CA VAL A 177 24.68 -2.03 1.87
C VAL A 177 25.96 -2.77 2.23
N LYS A 178 25.87 -3.98 2.79
CA LYS A 178 27.03 -4.84 3.06
C LYS A 178 27.79 -5.20 1.80
N LEU A 179 27.08 -5.51 0.72
CA LEU A 179 27.67 -5.85 -0.57
C LEU A 179 28.46 -4.66 -1.14
N VAL A 180 27.86 -3.47 -1.13
CA VAL A 180 28.52 -2.25 -1.60
C VAL A 180 29.75 -1.93 -0.75
N ARG A 181 29.65 -1.99 0.58
CA ARG A 181 30.79 -1.81 1.50
C ARG A 181 31.91 -2.84 1.31
N ARG A 182 31.57 -4.04 0.83
CA ARG A 182 32.54 -5.11 0.53
C ARG A 182 33.31 -4.86 -0.76
N TYR A 183 32.69 -4.26 -1.77
CA TYR A 183 33.30 -4.04 -3.09
C TYR A 183 33.88 -2.64 -3.30
N TYR A 184 33.38 -1.62 -2.58
CA TYR A 184 33.83 -0.23 -2.71
C TYR A 184 34.23 0.37 -1.35
N PRO A 185 35.34 1.12 -1.28
CA PRO A 185 35.65 1.93 -0.10
C PRO A 185 34.58 3.01 0.09
N VAL A 186 34.24 3.31 1.35
CA VAL A 186 33.21 4.30 1.72
C VAL A 186 33.88 5.52 2.30
N THR A 187 33.49 6.72 1.85
CA THR A 187 33.96 7.97 2.46
C THR A 187 33.24 8.25 3.78
N GLU A 188 33.93 8.87 4.74
CA GLU A 188 33.32 9.25 6.02
C GLU A 188 32.34 10.43 5.86
N ASP A 189 32.68 11.39 5.01
CA ASP A 189 31.91 12.62 4.82
C ASP A 189 31.07 12.63 3.54
N PHE A 190 30.05 13.51 3.55
CA PHE A 190 29.26 13.85 2.37
C PHE A 190 30.05 14.79 1.44
N HIS A 191 30.39 14.31 0.25
CA HIS A 191 31.01 15.12 -0.81
C HIS A 191 29.95 15.76 -1.72
N GLU A 192 29.29 16.80 -1.21
CA GLU A 192 28.18 17.47 -1.89
C GLU A 192 27.06 16.49 -2.27
N ALA A 193 26.52 16.61 -3.48
CA ALA A 193 25.50 15.71 -4.03
C ALA A 193 26.10 14.52 -4.81
N LYS A 194 27.40 14.23 -4.71
CA LYS A 194 28.06 13.19 -5.50
C LYS A 194 27.84 11.81 -4.87
N PHE A 195 27.53 10.81 -5.70
CA PHE A 195 27.42 9.41 -5.29
C PHE A 195 28.77 8.68 -5.26
N PHE A 196 29.68 9.10 -6.13
CA PHE A 196 31.01 8.53 -6.27
C PHE A 196 32.04 9.64 -6.24
N VAL A 197 33.14 9.39 -5.56
CA VAL A 197 34.30 10.29 -5.52
C VAL A 197 35.58 9.49 -5.72
N ARG A 198 36.63 10.16 -6.20
CA ARG A 198 37.97 9.58 -6.17
C ARG A 198 38.60 9.93 -4.85
N ASP A 199 38.85 8.91 -4.04
CA ASP A 199 39.62 9.02 -2.82
C ASP A 199 40.88 8.16 -2.96
N SER A 200 42.05 8.78 -2.75
CA SER A 200 43.34 8.09 -2.73
C SER A 200 43.59 7.19 -3.97
N GLY A 201 43.19 7.67 -5.16
CA GLY A 201 43.37 6.95 -6.43
C GLY A 201 42.37 5.83 -6.71
N LYS A 202 41.44 5.55 -5.81
CA LYS A 202 40.36 4.55 -5.96
C LYS A 202 38.99 5.23 -6.02
N THR A 203 38.04 4.61 -6.72
CA THR A 203 36.64 5.07 -6.70
C THR A 203 36.01 4.66 -5.39
N ALA A 204 35.65 5.64 -4.56
CA ALA A 204 34.92 5.46 -3.31
C ALA A 204 33.45 5.83 -3.48
N VAL A 205 32.58 5.15 -2.75
CA VAL A 205 31.15 5.45 -2.65
C VAL A 205 30.91 6.39 -1.49
N THR A 206 30.01 7.36 -1.67
CA THR A 206 29.63 8.27 -0.60
C THR A 206 28.50 7.69 0.25
N PRO A 207 28.27 8.19 1.48
CA PRO A 207 27.09 7.83 2.28
C PRO A 207 25.77 8.06 1.53
N LEU A 208 25.74 9.03 0.60
CA LEU A 208 24.58 9.30 -0.24
C LEU A 208 24.24 8.13 -1.19
N PHE A 209 25.26 7.45 -1.73
CA PHE A 209 25.05 6.26 -2.56
C PHE A 209 24.60 5.07 -1.73
N LEU A 210 25.13 4.91 -0.51
CA LEU A 210 24.66 3.87 0.41
C LEU A 210 23.19 4.07 0.78
N ALA A 211 22.76 5.32 1.02
CA ALA A 211 21.37 5.65 1.24
C ALA A 211 20.50 5.30 0.02
N LEU A 212 20.93 5.66 -1.20
CA LEU A 212 20.23 5.27 -2.43
C LEU A 212 20.11 3.75 -2.57
N ALA A 213 21.20 3.01 -2.39
CA ALA A 213 21.20 1.56 -2.47
C ALA A 213 20.27 0.92 -1.44
N ALA A 214 20.23 1.46 -0.21
CA ALA A 214 19.31 1.00 0.83
C ALA A 214 17.84 1.27 0.46
N VAL A 215 17.54 2.44 -0.11
CA VAL A 215 16.19 2.80 -0.59
C VAL A 215 15.74 1.84 -1.69
N GLU A 216 16.55 1.63 -2.73
CA GLU A 216 16.27 0.70 -3.83
C GLU A 216 16.04 -0.73 -3.32
N SER A 217 16.90 -1.19 -2.42
CA SER A 217 16.74 -2.51 -1.79
C SER A 217 15.42 -2.64 -1.04
N SER A 218 15.05 -1.59 -0.30
CA SER A 218 13.81 -1.59 0.45
C SER A 218 12.60 -1.62 -0.47
N ASP A 219 12.63 -0.91 -1.61
CA ASP A 219 11.53 -0.97 -2.59
C ASP A 219 11.37 -2.37 -3.18
N VAL A 220 12.46 -3.08 -3.47
CA VAL A 220 12.39 -4.49 -3.91
C VAL A 220 11.72 -5.36 -2.84
N VAL A 221 12.07 -5.18 -1.57
CA VAL A 221 11.43 -5.91 -0.47
C VAL A 221 9.94 -5.57 -0.37
N PHE A 222 9.56 -4.30 -0.52
CA PHE A 222 8.16 -3.88 -0.51
C PHE A 222 7.37 -4.41 -1.71
N ALA A 223 8.02 -4.51 -2.87
CA ALA A 223 7.40 -5.03 -4.07
C ALA A 223 7.03 -6.52 -3.95
N ILE A 224 7.68 -7.27 -3.04
CA ILE A 224 7.30 -8.66 -2.73
C ILE A 224 5.87 -8.71 -2.17
N ASP A 225 5.41 -7.68 -1.47
CA ASP A 225 4.04 -7.61 -0.96
C ASP A 225 3.12 -6.83 -1.91
N SER A 226 3.59 -5.74 -2.51
CA SER A 226 2.72 -4.89 -3.33
C SER A 226 2.37 -5.51 -4.68
N ILE A 227 3.31 -6.22 -5.32
CA ILE A 227 3.09 -6.83 -6.66
C ILE A 227 2.04 -7.95 -6.60
N PRO A 228 2.11 -8.92 -5.67
CA PRO A 228 1.01 -9.86 -5.46
C PRO A 228 -0.33 -9.17 -5.22
N ALA A 229 -0.34 -8.09 -4.43
CA ALA A 229 -1.57 -7.40 -4.08
C ALA A 229 -2.24 -6.74 -5.28
N ILE A 230 -1.48 -6.12 -6.19
CA ILE A 230 -2.02 -5.53 -7.42
C ILE A 230 -2.51 -6.61 -8.41
N PHE A 231 -1.82 -7.76 -8.49
CA PHE A 231 -2.28 -8.90 -9.29
C PHE A 231 -3.57 -9.56 -8.77
N ALA A 232 -3.93 -9.32 -7.51
CA ALA A 232 -5.22 -9.71 -6.96
C ALA A 232 -6.38 -8.82 -7.45
N ILE A 233 -6.08 -7.66 -8.04
CA ILE A 233 -7.06 -6.71 -8.57
C ILE A 233 -7.22 -6.92 -10.07
N THR A 234 -6.11 -7.00 -10.79
CA THR A 234 -6.11 -7.15 -12.25
C THR A 234 -4.97 -8.03 -12.70
N ARG A 235 -5.22 -8.82 -13.74
CA ARG A 235 -4.21 -9.62 -14.43
C ARG A 235 -3.65 -8.90 -15.66
N ASP A 236 -4.17 -7.71 -15.99
CA ASP A 236 -3.70 -6.89 -17.10
C ASP A 236 -2.38 -6.18 -16.71
N PRO A 237 -1.24 -6.54 -17.32
CA PRO A 237 0.05 -5.97 -16.95
C PRO A 237 0.15 -4.46 -17.20
N PHE A 238 -0.61 -3.93 -18.16
CA PHE A 238 -0.65 -2.50 -18.44
C PHE A 238 -1.36 -1.76 -17.31
N LEU A 239 -2.50 -2.25 -16.82
CA LEU A 239 -3.18 -1.67 -15.66
C LEU A 239 -2.34 -1.80 -14.39
N VAL A 240 -1.70 -2.95 -14.17
CA VAL A 240 -0.76 -3.16 -13.05
C VAL A 240 0.36 -2.14 -13.09
N PHE A 241 1.06 -2.03 -14.23
CA PHE A 241 2.21 -1.13 -14.37
C PHE A 241 1.80 0.33 -14.24
N THR A 242 0.83 0.78 -15.04
CA THR A 242 0.43 2.21 -15.07
C THR A 242 -0.08 2.70 -13.72
N SER A 243 -0.92 1.93 -13.02
CA SER A 243 -1.41 2.31 -11.70
C SER A 243 -0.30 2.42 -10.66
N ASN A 244 0.70 1.52 -10.74
CA ASN A 244 1.89 1.54 -9.90
C ASN A 244 2.76 2.78 -10.18
N VAL A 245 3.00 3.10 -11.46
CA VAL A 245 3.74 4.29 -11.85
C VAL A 245 3.06 5.55 -11.30
N PHE A 246 1.75 5.72 -11.53
CA PHE A 246 1.02 6.89 -10.99
C PHE A 246 1.01 6.95 -9.47
N ALA A 247 1.02 5.82 -8.77
CA ALA A 247 1.13 5.79 -7.31
C ALA A 247 2.49 6.29 -6.82
N ILE A 248 3.56 5.92 -7.51
CA ILE A 248 4.95 6.33 -7.21
C ILE A 248 5.22 7.77 -7.63
N LEU A 249 4.63 8.22 -8.73
CA LEU A 249 4.69 9.61 -9.14
C LEU A 249 4.09 10.50 -8.04
N GLY A 250 4.82 11.56 -7.68
CA GLY A 250 4.46 12.42 -6.55
C GLY A 250 4.83 11.87 -5.17
N LEU A 251 5.54 10.74 -5.06
CA LEU A 251 6.09 10.31 -3.75
C LEU A 251 7.04 11.35 -3.15
N ARG A 252 7.76 12.09 -3.98
CA ARG A 252 8.66 13.15 -3.52
C ARG A 252 7.92 14.27 -2.80
N SER A 253 6.85 14.80 -3.41
CA SER A 253 6.02 15.82 -2.76
C SER A 253 5.33 15.27 -1.53
N LEU A 254 4.89 14.01 -1.59
CA LEU A 254 4.26 13.34 -0.46
C LEU A 254 5.24 13.16 0.70
N TYR A 255 6.49 12.77 0.44
CA TYR A 255 7.53 12.64 1.47
C TYR A 255 7.69 13.96 2.24
N PHE A 256 7.81 15.10 1.56
CA PHE A 256 7.93 16.40 2.24
C PHE A 256 6.64 16.84 2.95
N ALA A 257 5.46 16.48 2.42
CA ALA A 257 4.18 16.72 3.10
C ALA A 257 4.03 15.86 4.38
N LEU A 258 4.50 14.60 4.33
CA LEU A 258 4.25 13.60 5.36
C LEU A 258 5.36 13.51 6.41
N ALA A 259 6.59 13.90 6.09
CA ALA A 259 7.75 13.84 7.00
C ALA A 259 7.44 14.56 8.33
N ALA A 260 6.79 15.72 8.27
CA ALA A 260 6.37 16.49 9.45
C ALA A 260 5.19 15.88 10.23
N LEU A 261 4.50 14.90 9.64
CA LEU A 261 3.31 14.24 10.18
C LEU A 261 3.58 12.77 10.56
N MET A 262 4.81 12.29 10.41
CA MET A 262 5.16 10.87 10.56
C MET A 262 4.71 10.27 11.90
N GLU A 263 4.87 11.03 12.99
CA GLU A 263 4.46 10.58 14.34
C GLU A 263 2.94 10.45 14.50
N ARG A 264 2.15 11.14 13.66
CA ARG A 264 0.68 11.16 13.74
C ARG A 264 0.03 9.99 13.02
N PHE A 265 0.77 9.18 12.27
CA PHE A 265 0.26 8.14 11.38
C PHE A 265 0.40 6.70 11.92
N ARG A 266 0.54 6.54 13.24
CA ARG A 266 0.65 5.21 13.90
C ARG A 266 -0.45 4.22 13.49
N TYR A 267 -1.67 4.68 13.21
CA TYR A 267 -2.78 3.80 12.85
C TYR A 267 -2.84 3.44 11.35
N LEU A 268 -2.11 4.15 10.47
CA LEU A 268 -2.01 3.78 9.05
C LEU A 268 -1.30 2.43 8.85
N LYS A 269 -0.29 2.14 9.68
CA LYS A 269 0.40 0.83 9.67
C LYS A 269 -0.59 -0.31 9.91
N MET A 270 -1.54 -0.13 10.84
CA MET A 270 -2.58 -1.13 11.09
C MET A 270 -3.52 -1.29 9.89
N SER A 271 -3.90 -0.20 9.22
CA SER A 271 -4.70 -0.27 7.98
C SER A 271 -4.00 -1.07 6.88
N MET A 272 -2.69 -0.92 6.73
CA MET A 272 -1.92 -1.70 5.74
C MET A 272 -1.88 -3.19 6.05
N VAL A 273 -1.74 -3.57 7.33
CA VAL A 273 -1.86 -4.97 7.74
C VAL A 273 -3.20 -5.57 7.33
N PHE A 274 -4.30 -4.88 7.64
CA PHE A 274 -5.63 -5.37 7.30
C PHE A 274 -5.85 -5.42 5.78
N LEU A 275 -5.30 -4.45 5.05
CA LEU A 275 -5.32 -4.44 3.59
C LEU A 275 -4.59 -5.66 3.03
N LEU A 276 -3.36 -5.93 3.45
CA LEU A 276 -2.56 -7.09 3.01
C LEU A 276 -3.27 -8.41 3.36
N ALA A 277 -3.81 -8.52 4.57
CA ALA A 277 -4.54 -9.71 5.00
C ALA A 277 -5.77 -9.95 4.11
N TYR A 278 -6.54 -8.90 3.82
CA TYR A 278 -7.71 -8.99 2.95
C TYR A 278 -7.35 -9.39 1.53
N VAL A 279 -6.33 -8.76 0.94
CA VAL A 279 -5.90 -9.07 -0.41
C VAL A 279 -5.37 -10.51 -0.47
N GLY A 280 -4.62 -10.96 0.54
CA GLY A 280 -4.21 -12.36 0.68
C GLY A 280 -5.39 -13.34 0.69
N VAL A 281 -6.42 -13.06 1.50
CA VAL A 281 -7.66 -13.87 1.51
C VAL A 281 -8.35 -13.85 0.15
N LYS A 282 -8.46 -12.68 -0.51
CA LYS A 282 -9.04 -12.56 -1.84
C LYS A 282 -8.32 -13.45 -2.85
N MET A 283 -6.98 -13.48 -2.82
CA MET A 283 -6.19 -14.34 -3.71
C MET A 283 -6.42 -15.83 -3.43
N LEU A 284 -6.47 -16.24 -2.16
CA LEU A 284 -6.76 -17.63 -1.78
C LEU A 284 -8.16 -18.09 -2.20
N LEU A 285 -9.13 -17.17 -2.23
CA LEU A 285 -10.50 -17.46 -2.65
C LEU A 285 -10.74 -17.32 -4.16
N SER A 286 -9.74 -16.86 -4.92
CA SER A 286 -9.87 -16.45 -6.32
C SER A 286 -10.60 -17.45 -7.24
N HIS A 287 -10.38 -18.75 -7.06
CA HIS A 287 -10.95 -19.79 -7.91
C HIS A 287 -12.33 -20.30 -7.45
N HIS A 288 -12.69 -20.10 -6.18
CA HIS A 288 -13.95 -20.58 -5.61
C HIS A 288 -14.99 -19.46 -5.50
N TYR A 289 -14.54 -18.27 -5.09
CA TYR A 289 -15.37 -17.11 -4.83
C TYR A 289 -14.64 -15.84 -5.29
N PRO A 290 -14.68 -15.51 -6.59
CA PRO A 290 -14.07 -14.28 -7.09
C PRO A 290 -14.79 -13.07 -6.49
N ILE A 291 -14.07 -12.28 -5.69
CA ILE A 291 -14.60 -11.08 -5.07
C ILE A 291 -14.60 -9.94 -6.10
N PRO A 292 -15.76 -9.32 -6.40
CA PRO A 292 -15.84 -8.24 -7.37
C PRO A 292 -14.94 -7.04 -6.99
N THR A 293 -14.38 -6.38 -8.00
CA THR A 293 -13.53 -5.20 -7.82
C THR A 293 -14.22 -4.04 -7.09
N PRO A 294 -15.49 -3.66 -7.37
CA PRO A 294 -16.15 -2.57 -6.65
C PRO A 294 -16.24 -2.84 -5.14
N VAL A 295 -16.46 -4.11 -4.81
CA VAL A 295 -16.57 -4.57 -3.44
C VAL A 295 -15.21 -4.56 -2.74
N SER A 296 -14.15 -4.94 -3.46
CA SER A 296 -12.76 -4.80 -2.99
C SER A 296 -12.40 -3.34 -2.74
N LEU A 297 -12.74 -2.46 -3.68
CA LEU A 297 -12.48 -1.03 -3.60
C LEU A 297 -13.16 -0.40 -2.39
N ALA A 298 -14.46 -0.67 -2.19
CA ALA A 298 -15.22 -0.16 -1.05
C ALA A 298 -14.60 -0.62 0.29
N PHE A 299 -14.15 -1.86 0.34
CA PHE A 299 -13.49 -2.41 1.52
C PHE A 299 -12.13 -1.76 1.81
N ILE A 300 -11.29 -1.62 0.78
CA ILE A 300 -9.98 -0.94 0.86
C ILE A 300 -10.17 0.50 1.32
N PHE A 301 -11.07 1.26 0.68
CA PHE A 301 -11.40 2.62 1.11
C PHE A 301 -11.89 2.65 2.56
N GLY A 302 -12.76 1.74 2.96
CA GLY A 302 -13.24 1.64 4.34
C GLY A 302 -12.12 1.50 5.36
N ILE A 303 -11.18 0.57 5.15
CA ILE A 303 -10.03 0.37 6.05
C ILE A 303 -9.14 1.61 6.09
N LEU A 304 -8.85 2.21 4.93
CA LEU A 304 -7.97 3.37 4.85
C LEU A 304 -8.61 4.58 5.50
N SER A 305 -9.89 4.85 5.23
CA SER A 305 -10.64 5.93 5.87
C SER A 305 -10.70 5.75 7.38
N VAL A 306 -10.98 4.54 7.88
CA VAL A 306 -10.95 4.26 9.33
C VAL A 306 -9.57 4.52 9.92
N GLY A 307 -8.50 4.07 9.24
CA GLY A 307 -7.13 4.32 9.67
C GLY A 307 -6.77 5.80 9.75
N ILE A 308 -7.08 6.56 8.69
CA ILE A 308 -6.85 8.00 8.61
C ILE A 308 -7.63 8.74 9.70
N LEU A 309 -8.93 8.45 9.85
CA LEU A 309 -9.79 9.09 10.86
C LEU A 309 -9.32 8.75 12.27
N ALA A 310 -8.98 7.49 12.56
CA ALA A 310 -8.43 7.07 13.84
C ALA A 310 -7.11 7.80 14.15
N SER A 311 -6.24 7.96 13.15
CA SER A 311 -4.99 8.72 13.29
C SER A 311 -5.22 10.21 13.52
N ALA A 312 -6.13 10.84 12.79
CA ALA A 312 -6.45 12.26 12.95
C ALA A 312 -7.08 12.57 14.32
N ILE A 313 -7.95 11.69 14.83
CA ILE A 313 -8.57 11.84 16.15
C ILE A 313 -7.55 11.56 17.27
N GLY A 314 -6.71 10.53 17.11
CA GLY A 314 -5.65 10.20 18.07
C GLY A 314 -4.62 11.32 18.22
N ALA A 315 -4.19 11.91 17.09
CA ALA A 315 -3.21 13.00 17.08
C ALA A 315 -3.69 14.29 17.78
N LYS A 316 -5.01 14.50 17.92
CA LYS A 316 -5.56 15.62 18.69
C LYS A 316 -5.65 15.36 20.20
N ARG A 317 -5.59 14.09 20.63
CA ARG A 317 -5.64 13.71 22.05
C ARG A 317 -4.26 13.73 22.70
N ASP A 318 -3.21 13.44 21.95
CA ASP A 318 -1.83 13.41 22.45
C ASP A 318 -1.23 14.83 22.68
N THR A 319 -1.88 15.89 22.19
CA THR A 319 -1.52 17.30 22.49
C THR A 319 -2.10 17.84 23.81
N ALA A 320 -2.91 17.07 24.53
CA ALA A 320 -3.52 17.48 25.80
C ALA A 320 -3.21 16.49 26.93
N LYS A 321 -1.96 16.52 27.44
CA LYS A 321 -1.57 16.34 28.86
C LYS A 321 -0.04 16.18 28.99
N LEU A 322 0.65 17.30 29.20
CA LEU A 322 1.95 17.33 29.90
C LEU A 322 1.72 17.83 31.33
N VAL A 323 1.21 16.96 32.22
CA VAL A 323 1.46 17.01 33.67
C VAL A 323 1.40 15.56 34.16
N SER A 324 2.52 15.04 34.65
CA SER A 324 2.65 13.66 35.14
C SER A 324 2.20 13.52 36.60
N PRO A 325 1.24 12.64 36.87
CA PRO A 325 1.26 11.86 38.12
C PRO A 325 1.31 10.35 37.87
N VAL A 326 1.58 9.91 36.64
CA VAL A 326 1.38 8.51 36.17
C VAL A 326 2.70 7.84 35.80
N SER A 327 3.80 8.14 36.48
CA SER A 327 5.03 7.32 36.35
C SER A 327 4.85 5.93 36.96
N ALA A 328 3.86 5.75 37.85
CA ALA A 328 3.58 4.48 38.51
C ALA A 328 2.75 3.47 37.68
N ASP A 329 1.90 3.93 36.73
CA ASP A 329 1.11 3.01 35.89
C ASP A 329 1.78 2.66 34.54
N LEU A 330 2.96 3.22 34.25
CA LEU A 330 3.66 3.03 32.96
C LEU A 330 4.23 1.62 32.76
N GLU A 331 4.39 0.82 33.81
CA GLU A 331 4.67 -0.62 33.66
C GLU A 331 3.42 -1.41 33.22
N SER A 332 2.21 -0.90 33.49
CA SER A 332 0.95 -1.58 33.13
C SER A 332 0.46 -1.25 31.70
N LEU A 333 0.94 -0.16 31.10
CA LEU A 333 0.54 0.31 29.76
C LEU A 333 1.38 -0.28 28.61
N GLY A 334 2.53 -0.90 28.91
CA GLY A 334 3.42 -1.55 27.94
C GLY A 334 2.95 -2.93 27.43
N ALA A 335 1.80 -3.40 27.89
CA ALA A 335 1.23 -4.68 27.46
C ALA A 335 -0.16 -4.47 26.89
N ILE A 336 -0.24 -4.06 25.60
CA ILE A 336 -1.41 -4.41 24.78
C ILE A 336 -1.44 -5.94 24.79
N THR A 337 -2.26 -6.49 25.68
CA THR A 337 -2.34 -7.93 25.88
C THR A 337 -2.95 -8.52 24.62
N PHE A 338 -2.51 -9.70 24.22
CA PHE A 338 -3.06 -10.44 23.06
C PHE A 338 -4.60 -10.41 22.99
N LYS A 339 -5.27 -10.39 24.14
CA LYS A 339 -6.72 -10.24 24.29
C LYS A 339 -7.28 -8.92 23.72
N GLN A 340 -6.62 -7.78 23.92
CA GLN A 340 -7.05 -6.49 23.38
C GLN A 340 -6.85 -6.41 21.87
N ALA A 341 -5.69 -6.87 21.36
CA ALA A 341 -5.43 -6.95 19.92
C ALA A 341 -6.44 -7.86 19.21
N LYS A 342 -6.70 -9.06 19.76
CA LYS A 342 -7.72 -9.99 19.28
C LYS A 342 -9.10 -9.33 19.23
N LYS A 343 -9.47 -8.56 20.25
CA LYS A 343 -10.77 -7.87 20.34
C LYS A 343 -10.95 -6.80 19.27
N VAL A 344 -9.88 -6.07 18.93
CA VAL A 344 -9.89 -5.08 17.83
C VAL A 344 -9.97 -5.78 16.47
N VAL A 345 -9.19 -6.84 16.24
CA VAL A 345 -9.25 -7.64 15.01
C VAL A 345 -10.66 -8.21 14.80
N VAL A 346 -11.25 -8.81 15.84
CA VAL A 346 -12.61 -9.35 15.79
C VAL A 346 -13.63 -8.26 15.51
N LEU A 347 -13.47 -7.05 16.08
CA LEU A 347 -14.36 -5.92 15.84
C LEU A 347 -14.33 -5.50 14.37
N ILE A 348 -13.14 -5.40 13.78
CA ILE A 348 -12.96 -4.94 12.40
C ILE A 348 -13.50 -6.00 11.44
N VAL A 349 -13.01 -7.25 11.54
CA VAL A 349 -13.44 -8.36 10.68
C VAL A 349 -14.97 -8.57 10.77
N GLY A 350 -15.51 -8.53 11.99
CA GLY A 350 -16.93 -8.71 12.22
C GLY A 350 -17.79 -7.54 11.71
N SER A 351 -17.36 -6.28 11.89
CA SER A 351 -18.11 -5.12 11.40
C SER A 351 -18.04 -4.99 9.88
N THR A 352 -16.90 -5.32 9.27
CA THR A 352 -16.73 -5.47 7.82
C THR A 352 -17.71 -6.47 7.23
N LEU A 353 -17.77 -7.69 7.76
CA LEU A 353 -18.63 -8.74 7.24
C LEU A 353 -20.11 -8.34 7.33
N ILE A 354 -20.49 -7.56 8.34
CA ILE A 354 -21.84 -6.99 8.44
C ILE A 354 -22.10 -5.98 7.32
N VAL A 355 -21.18 -5.02 7.08
CA VAL A 355 -21.32 -4.03 5.99
C VAL A 355 -21.42 -4.72 4.64
N PHE A 356 -20.58 -5.73 4.41
CA PHE A 356 -20.55 -6.53 3.19
C PHE A 356 -21.84 -7.34 3.01
N GLY A 357 -22.31 -7.97 4.08
CA GLY A 357 -23.58 -8.70 4.09
C GLY A 357 -24.77 -7.80 3.79
N VAL A 358 -24.79 -6.56 4.32
CA VAL A 358 -25.82 -5.56 4.00
C VAL A 358 -25.76 -5.14 2.54
N ALA A 359 -24.56 -4.88 1.99
CA ALA A 359 -24.41 -4.56 0.57
C ALA A 359 -24.88 -5.71 -0.34
N MET A 360 -24.60 -6.96 0.05
CA MET A 360 -25.06 -8.19 -0.63
C MET A 360 -26.54 -8.54 -0.40
N LEU A 361 -27.29 -7.75 0.38
CA LEU A 361 -28.76 -7.83 0.39
C LEU A 361 -29.39 -6.97 -0.69
N VAL A 362 -28.68 -5.93 -1.14
CA VAL A 362 -29.09 -5.04 -2.24
C VAL A 362 -28.58 -5.55 -3.58
N LEU A 363 -27.37 -6.13 -3.60
CA LEU A 363 -26.76 -6.80 -4.75
C LEU A 363 -27.10 -8.31 -4.70
N PRO A 364 -27.39 -8.99 -5.83
CA PRO A 364 -27.74 -10.41 -5.81
C PRO A 364 -26.56 -11.25 -5.26
N GLY A 365 -26.77 -11.86 -4.09
CA GLY A 365 -25.76 -12.68 -3.41
C GLY A 365 -26.25 -13.22 -2.06
N PRO A 366 -25.45 -14.07 -1.38
CA PRO A 366 -25.81 -14.67 -0.10
C PRO A 366 -25.67 -13.69 1.08
N GLY A 367 -26.17 -12.46 0.95
CA GLY A 367 -25.96 -11.37 1.91
C GLY A 367 -26.42 -11.70 3.33
N ALA A 368 -27.52 -12.44 3.48
CA ALA A 368 -27.98 -12.92 4.78
C ALA A 368 -26.94 -13.82 5.47
N LEU A 369 -26.31 -14.76 4.74
CA LEU A 369 -25.30 -15.66 5.31
C LEU A 369 -24.03 -14.91 5.74
N VAL A 370 -23.58 -13.95 4.93
CA VAL A 370 -22.40 -13.12 5.23
C VAL A 370 -22.65 -12.20 6.41
N LEU A 371 -23.86 -11.63 6.50
CA LEU A 371 -24.29 -10.77 7.61
C LEU A 371 -24.36 -11.58 8.93
N PHE A 372 -24.94 -12.78 8.89
CA PHE A 372 -24.93 -13.70 10.02
C PHE A 372 -23.50 -14.10 10.40
N GLY A 373 -22.64 -14.39 9.42
CA GLY A 373 -21.22 -14.67 9.58
C GLY A 373 -20.49 -13.57 10.34
N GLY A 374 -20.66 -12.31 9.93
CA GLY A 374 -20.08 -11.15 10.60
C GLY A 374 -20.56 -10.96 12.04
N LEU A 375 -21.86 -11.15 12.28
CA LEU A 375 -22.42 -11.14 13.63
C LEU A 375 -21.88 -12.29 14.50
N THR A 376 -21.65 -13.50 13.95
CA THR A 376 -21.01 -14.60 14.69
C THR A 376 -19.57 -14.29 15.04
N VAL A 377 -18.81 -13.68 14.14
CA VAL A 377 -17.43 -13.25 14.40
C VAL A 377 -17.42 -12.23 15.54
N LEU A 378 -18.25 -11.17 15.48
CA LEU A 378 -18.38 -10.20 16.59
C LEU A 378 -18.80 -10.86 17.90
N ALA A 379 -19.68 -11.85 17.85
CA ALA A 379 -20.20 -12.52 19.04
C ALA A 379 -19.12 -13.28 19.83
N THR A 380 -17.97 -13.63 19.22
CA THR A 380 -16.85 -14.31 19.91
C THR A 380 -16.26 -13.44 21.04
N GLU A 381 -16.18 -12.13 20.83
CA GLU A 381 -15.54 -11.19 21.76
C GLU A 381 -16.50 -10.12 22.33
N PHE A 382 -17.65 -9.87 21.68
CA PHE A 382 -18.61 -8.84 22.08
C PHE A 382 -19.94 -9.42 22.57
N VAL A 383 -20.31 -9.08 23.81
CA VAL A 383 -21.52 -9.60 24.47
C VAL A 383 -22.81 -9.10 23.80
N TRP A 384 -22.82 -7.86 23.29
CA TRP A 384 -23.99 -7.29 22.63
C TRP A 384 -24.34 -8.06 21.33
N ALA A 385 -23.33 -8.41 20.53
CA ALA A 385 -23.50 -9.19 19.31
C ALA A 385 -24.02 -10.60 19.61
N ARG A 386 -23.53 -11.21 20.71
CA ARG A 386 -24.01 -12.51 21.22
C ARG A 386 -25.49 -12.47 21.63
N ARG A 387 -25.96 -11.38 22.24
CA ARG A 387 -27.39 -11.19 22.58
C ARG A 387 -28.26 -11.05 21.33
N TRP A 388 -27.80 -10.27 20.36
CA TRP A 388 -28.49 -10.07 19.08
C TRP A 388 -28.63 -11.38 18.30
N LEU A 389 -27.55 -12.15 18.17
CA LEU A 389 -27.55 -13.46 17.51
C LEU A 389 -28.53 -14.44 18.15
N ARG A 390 -28.63 -14.45 19.50
CA ARG A 390 -29.61 -15.28 20.24
C ARG A 390 -31.05 -14.86 19.97
N ARG A 391 -31.34 -13.55 19.84
CA ARG A 391 -32.69 -13.07 19.50
C ARG A 391 -33.08 -13.49 18.09
N ALA A 392 -32.18 -13.32 17.11
CA ALA A 392 -32.40 -13.74 15.73
C ALA A 392 -32.65 -15.26 15.63
N LYS A 393 -31.86 -16.08 16.34
CA LYS A 393 -32.03 -17.54 16.36
C LYS A 393 -33.36 -17.97 17.02
N LYS A 394 -33.84 -17.25 18.06
CA LYS A 394 -35.14 -17.52 18.69
C LYS A 394 -36.32 -17.18 17.77
N GLN A 395 -36.24 -16.11 16.98
CA GLN A 395 -37.29 -15.74 16.02
C GLN A 395 -37.35 -16.71 14.83
N GLY A 396 -36.20 -17.16 14.30
CA GLY A 396 -36.16 -18.15 13.22
C GLY A 396 -36.77 -19.51 13.60
N VAL A 397 -36.61 -19.95 14.86
CA VAL A 397 -37.24 -21.18 15.38
C VAL A 397 -38.77 -21.05 15.50
N TYR A 398 -39.29 -19.84 15.73
CA TYR A 398 -40.73 -19.58 15.77
C TYR A 398 -41.38 -19.65 14.39
N VAL A 399 -40.72 -19.09 13.37
CA VAL A 399 -41.17 -19.12 11.97
C VAL A 399 -41.09 -20.53 11.39
N ALA A 400 -40.01 -21.27 11.65
CA ALA A 400 -39.86 -22.66 11.20
C ALA A 400 -40.90 -23.62 11.82
N ARG A 401 -41.42 -23.30 13.01
CA ARG A 401 -42.47 -24.09 13.68
C ARG A 401 -43.88 -23.72 13.18
N PHE A 402 -44.05 -22.54 12.56
CA PHE A 402 -45.28 -22.09 11.94
C PHE A 402 -45.52 -22.74 10.55
N PHE A 403 -44.45 -22.99 9.78
CA PHE A 403 -44.50 -23.68 8.48
C PHE A 403 -44.55 -25.22 8.59
N ARG A 404 -44.56 -25.79 9.80
CA ARG A 404 -44.59 -27.24 10.05
C ARG A 404 -45.95 -27.72 10.61
N LYS A 405 -46.94 -26.83 10.67
CA LYS A 405 -48.37 -27.15 10.71
C LYS A 405 -48.94 -26.90 9.33
#